data_AF-A0AAV1RZV1-F1
#
_entry.id   AF-A0AAV1RZV1-F1
#
_cell.length_a   1.000
_cell.length_b   1.000
_cell.length_c   1.000
_cell.angle_alpha   90.00
_cell.angle_beta   90.00
_cell.angle_gamma   90.00
#
_symmetry.space_group_name_H-M   'P 1'
#
loop_
_entity.id
_entity.type
_entity.pdbx_description
1 polymer ?
#
loop_
_entity_poly.entity_id
_entity_poly.type
_entity_poly.pdbx_seq_one_letter_code
_entity_poly.pdbx_strand_id
1 'polypeptide(L)'
;MEKLDPALIRKGRMDKHIELSYCSFEAFQVLAKNYLRLESHHLFAKIQELLGETKMTPAEVAEHLMPKTLPGDDKVCLDGLIAALEKAKEDARLKAEEEAKEKNSSPEEKAESKDSSPEEKAKEKDPSPEENAKEQAKENGFCDNGHAELNDKEKEKGFSH
;
A
#
# COMPACT_ATOMS: atom_id res chain seq x y z
N MET A 1 12.55 -4.16 15.83
CA MET A 1 12.47 -2.94 14.99
C MET A 1 13.68 -2.93 14.05
N GLU A 2 13.50 -2.34 12.88
CA GLU A 2 14.38 -2.55 11.71
C GLU A 2 15.80 -2.02 11.91
N LYS A 3 16.78 -2.70 11.30
CA LYS A 3 18.22 -2.37 11.40
C LYS A 3 18.65 -1.35 10.32
N LEU A 4 17.84 -0.32 10.08
CA LEU A 4 18.23 0.80 9.21
C LEU A 4 19.01 1.83 10.02
N ASP A 5 20.18 2.24 9.51
CA ASP A 5 21.00 3.29 10.13
C ASP A 5 20.20 4.62 10.19
N PRO A 6 20.07 5.28 11.36
CA PRO A 6 19.47 6.59 11.51
C PRO A 6 19.99 7.67 10.53
N ALA A 7 21.21 7.53 10.01
CA ALA A 7 21.77 8.41 8.99
C ALA A 7 21.08 8.31 7.61
N LEU A 8 20.44 7.17 7.29
CA LEU A 8 19.73 6.94 6.02
C LEU A 8 18.34 7.58 6.00
N ILE A 9 17.67 7.61 7.15
CA ILE A 9 16.35 8.21 7.36
C ILE A 9 16.39 9.71 7.71
N ARG A 10 17.54 10.35 7.50
CA ARG A 10 17.71 11.80 7.62
C ARG A 10 16.97 12.49 6.46
N LYS A 11 16.40 13.67 6.75
CA LYS A 11 15.76 14.53 5.73
C LYS A 11 16.68 14.74 4.52
N GLY A 12 16.13 14.65 3.31
CA GLY A 12 16.85 14.72 2.05
C GLY A 12 17.48 13.39 1.58
N ARG A 13 17.16 12.26 2.21
CA ARG A 13 17.57 10.90 1.79
C ARG A 13 16.38 9.96 1.68
N MET A 14 15.67 9.74 2.79
CA MET A 14 14.39 9.03 2.83
C MET A 14 13.38 9.87 3.62
N ASP A 15 12.67 10.75 2.90
CA ASP A 15 11.73 11.72 3.50
C ASP A 15 10.30 11.16 3.73
N LYS A 16 10.00 9.98 3.14
CA LYS A 16 8.72 9.28 3.27
C LYS A 16 8.96 7.79 3.42
N HIS A 17 8.58 7.25 4.59
CA HIS A 17 8.45 5.81 4.80
C HIS A 17 7.00 5.43 4.55
N ILE A 18 6.78 4.50 3.64
CA ILE A 18 5.46 3.94 3.33
C ILE A 18 5.59 2.43 3.53
N GLU A 19 4.90 1.91 4.53
CA GLU A 19 4.78 0.47 4.73
C GLU A 19 3.81 -0.08 3.67
N LEU A 20 4.25 -1.08 2.89
CA LEU A 20 3.41 -1.76 1.92
C LEU A 20 2.70 -2.92 2.62
N SER A 21 1.43 -2.71 2.97
CA SER A 21 0.60 -3.71 3.63
C SER A 21 0.25 -4.89 2.73
N TYR A 22 -0.18 -5.98 3.35
CA TYR A 22 -0.82 -7.10 2.66
C TYR A 22 -2.15 -6.69 1.99
N CYS A 23 -2.64 -7.55 1.08
CA CYS A 23 -3.86 -7.31 0.33
C CYS A 23 -5.10 -7.46 1.24
N SER A 24 -5.86 -6.38 1.40
CA SER A 24 -7.17 -6.43 2.06
C SER A 24 -8.26 -6.84 1.07
N PHE A 25 -9.46 -7.15 1.58
CA PHE A 25 -10.59 -7.50 0.71
C PHE A 25 -11.01 -6.32 -0.19
N GLU A 26 -10.95 -5.08 0.30
CA GLU A 26 -11.24 -3.87 -0.46
C GLU A 26 -10.21 -3.68 -1.59
N ALA A 27 -8.93 -3.94 -1.31
CA ALA A 27 -7.89 -3.93 -2.34
C ALA A 27 -8.16 -5.01 -3.41
N PHE A 28 -8.53 -6.23 -3.00
CA PHE A 28 -8.96 -7.29 -3.91
C PHE A 28 -10.17 -6.87 -4.77
N GLN A 29 -11.19 -6.23 -4.21
CA GLN A 29 -12.37 -5.76 -4.98
C GLN A 29 -11.98 -4.76 -6.06
N VAL A 30 -11.05 -3.84 -5.77
CA VAL A 30 -10.51 -2.89 -6.75
C VAL A 30 -9.76 -3.64 -7.87
N LEU A 31 -8.94 -4.63 -7.52
CA LEU A 31 -8.24 -5.46 -8.51
C LEU A 31 -9.23 -6.25 -9.39
N ALA A 32 -10.23 -6.92 -8.80
CA ALA A 32 -11.24 -7.67 -9.54
C ALA A 32 -12.05 -6.79 -10.51
N LYS A 33 -12.42 -5.57 -10.09
CA LYS A 33 -13.08 -4.58 -10.96
C LYS A 33 -12.16 -4.05 -12.07
N ASN A 34 -10.85 -3.96 -11.83
CA ASN A 34 -9.89 -3.47 -12.81
C ASN A 34 -9.54 -4.53 -13.88
N TYR A 35 -9.24 -5.76 -13.47
CA TYR A 35 -8.79 -6.84 -14.37
C TYR A 35 -9.96 -7.63 -14.99
N LEU A 36 -10.93 -8.06 -14.18
CA LEU A 36 -12.03 -8.93 -14.61
C LEU A 36 -13.34 -8.17 -14.87
N ARG A 37 -13.39 -6.86 -14.55
CA ARG A 37 -14.62 -6.04 -14.63
C ARG A 37 -15.77 -6.55 -13.75
N LEU A 38 -15.45 -7.34 -12.71
CA LEU A 38 -16.41 -7.87 -11.76
C LEU A 38 -16.55 -7.00 -10.51
N GLU A 39 -17.78 -6.65 -10.15
CA GLU A 39 -18.09 -5.97 -8.88
C GLU A 39 -18.57 -6.95 -7.79
N SER A 40 -19.14 -8.09 -8.18
CA SER A 40 -19.64 -9.12 -7.27
C SER A 40 -19.55 -10.50 -7.91
N HIS A 41 -19.08 -11.50 -7.15
CA HIS A 41 -19.09 -12.90 -7.55
C HIS A 41 -19.34 -13.79 -6.32
N HIS A 42 -19.98 -14.95 -6.49
CA HIS A 42 -20.29 -15.87 -5.38
C HIS A 42 -19.03 -16.39 -4.66
N LEU A 43 -17.87 -16.37 -5.33
CA LEU A 43 -16.57 -16.74 -4.77
C LEU A 43 -15.93 -15.65 -3.89
N PHE A 44 -16.40 -14.39 -3.96
CA PHE A 44 -15.78 -13.29 -3.21
C PHE A 44 -15.86 -13.52 -1.69
N ALA A 45 -16.95 -14.12 -1.18
CA ALA A 45 -17.09 -14.44 0.23
C ALA A 45 -15.98 -15.41 0.73
N LYS A 46 -15.65 -16.44 -0.08
CA LYS A 46 -14.56 -17.38 0.25
C LYS A 46 -13.19 -16.70 0.16
N ILE A 47 -12.99 -15.81 -0.82
CA ILE A 47 -11.74 -15.05 -0.96
C ILE A 47 -11.56 -14.07 0.21
N GLN A 48 -12.63 -13.44 0.69
CA GLN A 48 -12.63 -12.57 1.86
C GLN A 48 -12.19 -13.31 3.14
N GLU A 49 -12.75 -14.49 3.38
CA GLU A 49 -12.37 -15.37 4.51
C GLU A 49 -10.88 -15.74 4.44
N LEU A 50 -10.44 -16.24 3.29
CA LEU A 50 -9.05 -16.68 3.08
C LEU A 50 -8.03 -15.53 3.16
N LEU A 51 -8.35 -14.34 2.65
CA LEU A 51 -7.49 -13.14 2.79
C LEU A 51 -7.40 -12.65 4.24
N GLY A 52 -8.42 -12.89 5.07
CA GLY A 52 -8.37 -12.58 6.50
C GLY A 52 -7.39 -13.46 7.28
N GLU A 53 -7.14 -14.68 6.81
CA GLU A 53 -6.24 -15.65 7.44
C GLU A 53 -4.83 -15.65 6.81
N THR A 54 -4.68 -15.13 5.59
CA THR A 54 -3.48 -15.29 4.75
C THR A 54 -2.79 -13.97 4.46
N LYS A 55 -1.47 -13.92 4.69
CA LYS A 55 -0.64 -12.75 4.39
C LYS A 55 -0.13 -12.80 2.94
N MET A 56 -0.96 -12.36 2.00
CA MET A 56 -0.61 -12.27 0.57
C MET A 56 -0.51 -10.81 0.12
N THR A 57 0.45 -10.45 -0.73
CA THR A 57 0.63 -9.06 -1.21
C THR A 57 -0.34 -8.72 -2.34
N PRO A 58 -0.68 -7.43 -2.56
CA PRO A 58 -1.54 -7.03 -3.67
C PRO A 58 -1.01 -7.44 -5.05
N ALA A 59 0.32 -7.55 -5.21
CA ALA A 59 0.95 -7.99 -6.46
C ALA A 59 0.75 -9.49 -6.73
N GLU A 60 0.92 -10.34 -5.71
CA GLU A 60 0.65 -11.79 -5.81
C GLU A 60 -0.84 -12.04 -6.10
N VAL A 61 -1.75 -11.29 -5.47
CA VAL A 61 -3.19 -11.39 -5.75
C VAL A 61 -3.50 -10.96 -7.19
N ALA A 62 -2.89 -9.88 -7.68
CA ALA A 62 -3.06 -9.42 -9.06
C ALA A 62 -2.55 -10.44 -10.10
N GLU A 63 -1.48 -11.19 -9.81
CA GLU A 63 -0.97 -12.25 -10.71
C GLU A 63 -2.03 -13.32 -11.02
N HIS A 64 -2.84 -13.68 -10.03
CA HIS A 64 -3.90 -14.69 -10.18
C HIS A 64 -5.17 -14.12 -10.85
N LEU A 65 -5.36 -12.79 -10.78
CA LEU A 65 -6.49 -12.08 -11.41
C LEU A 65 -6.22 -11.63 -12.84
N MET A 66 -4.98 -11.69 -13.33
CA MET A 66 -4.68 -11.43 -14.74
C MET A 66 -5.09 -12.63 -15.61
N PRO A 67 -5.97 -12.44 -16.63
CA PRO A 67 -6.31 -13.51 -17.57
C PRO A 67 -5.07 -14.00 -18.32
N LYS A 68 -4.79 -15.30 -18.22
CA LYS A 68 -3.68 -15.97 -18.94
C LYS A 68 -4.07 -16.41 -20.36
N THR A 69 -5.37 -16.35 -20.65
CA THR A 69 -6.05 -16.78 -21.89
C THR A 69 -7.04 -15.69 -22.33
N LEU A 70 -7.94 -16.00 -23.27
CA LEU A 70 -8.92 -15.04 -23.81
C LEU A 70 -9.80 -14.41 -22.71
N PRO A 71 -10.28 -13.18 -22.91
CA PRO A 71 -11.17 -12.51 -21.95
C PRO A 71 -12.48 -13.29 -21.78
N GLY A 72 -12.83 -13.60 -20.53
CA GLY A 72 -14.03 -14.38 -20.15
C GLY A 72 -13.77 -15.49 -19.14
N ASP A 73 -12.52 -15.87 -18.90
CA ASP A 73 -12.11 -16.94 -17.97
C ASP A 73 -12.09 -16.50 -16.47
N ASP A 74 -12.95 -15.56 -16.07
CA ASP A 74 -12.95 -14.94 -14.72
C ASP A 74 -13.02 -15.99 -13.59
N LYS A 75 -13.81 -17.05 -13.81
CA LYS A 75 -13.92 -18.16 -12.86
C LYS A 75 -12.59 -18.90 -12.68
N VAL A 76 -11.79 -19.05 -13.74
CA VAL A 76 -10.46 -19.69 -13.69
C VAL A 76 -9.48 -18.83 -12.90
N CYS A 77 -9.52 -17.50 -13.09
CA CYS A 77 -8.73 -16.55 -12.30
C CYS A 77 -9.10 -16.60 -10.80
N LEU A 78 -10.40 -16.59 -10.48
CA LEU A 78 -10.88 -16.64 -9.09
C LEU A 78 -10.61 -17.99 -8.41
N ASP A 79 -10.83 -19.12 -9.11
CA ASP A 79 -10.49 -20.46 -8.60
C ASP A 79 -8.97 -20.61 -8.41
N GLY A 80 -8.16 -20.05 -9.32
CA GLY A 80 -6.70 -20.02 -9.20
C GLY A 80 -6.21 -19.22 -7.99
N LEU A 81 -6.81 -18.06 -7.73
CA LEU A 81 -6.53 -17.26 -6.53
C LEU A 81 -6.92 -18.03 -5.24
N ILE A 82 -8.06 -18.71 -5.22
CA ILE A 82 -8.49 -19.54 -4.08
C ILE A 82 -7.46 -20.64 -3.79
N ALA A 83 -7.01 -21.37 -4.82
CA ALA A 83 -6.01 -22.42 -4.65
C ALA A 83 -4.66 -21.87 -4.12
N ALA A 84 -4.26 -20.68 -4.58
CA ALA A 84 -3.06 -20.01 -4.09
C ALA A 84 -3.17 -19.56 -2.63
N LEU A 85 -4.34 -19.04 -2.22
CA LEU A 85 -4.61 -18.64 -0.84
C LEU A 85 -4.66 -19.84 0.10
N GLU A 86 -5.33 -20.93 -0.29
CA GLU A 86 -5.37 -22.19 0.49
C GLU A 86 -3.96 -22.76 0.69
N LYS A 87 -3.11 -22.73 -0.36
CA LYS A 87 -1.71 -23.12 -0.24
C LYS A 87 -0.92 -22.19 0.70
N ALA A 88 -1.07 -20.88 0.56
CA ALA A 88 -0.34 -19.91 1.39
C ALA A 88 -0.74 -19.99 2.88
N LYS A 89 -2.00 -20.35 3.19
CA LYS A 89 -2.47 -20.68 4.54
C LYS A 89 -1.75 -21.91 5.11
N GLU A 90 -1.62 -22.97 4.32
CA GLU A 90 -0.91 -24.19 4.72
C GLU A 90 0.60 -23.93 4.92
N ASP A 91 1.25 -23.26 3.96
CA ASP A 91 2.66 -22.87 4.03
C ASP A 91 2.95 -21.99 5.26
N ALA A 92 2.02 -21.10 5.64
CA ALA A 92 2.12 -20.29 6.86
C ALA A 92 2.01 -21.13 8.14
N ARG A 93 1.15 -22.16 8.16
CA ARG A 93 1.04 -23.08 9.31
C ARG A 93 2.32 -23.89 9.50
N LEU A 94 2.92 -24.38 8.42
CA LEU A 94 4.18 -25.14 8.46
C LEU A 94 5.34 -24.28 8.97
N LYS A 95 5.49 -23.05 8.47
CA LYS A 95 6.51 -22.11 8.95
C LYS A 95 6.36 -21.76 10.43
N ALA A 96 5.13 -21.59 10.91
CA ALA A 96 4.86 -21.32 12.32
C ALA A 96 5.27 -22.47 13.25
N GLU A 97 5.23 -23.73 12.78
CA GLU A 97 5.68 -24.89 13.56
C GLU A 97 7.22 -24.98 13.63
N GLU A 98 7.92 -24.70 12.53
CA GLU A 98 9.40 -24.67 12.54
C GLU A 98 9.94 -23.50 13.38
N GLU A 99 9.38 -22.29 13.24
CA GLU A 99 9.76 -21.13 14.05
C GLU A 99 9.46 -21.30 15.56
N ALA A 100 8.59 -22.25 15.94
CA ALA A 100 8.33 -22.59 17.33
C ALA A 100 9.38 -23.59 17.89
N LYS A 101 9.99 -24.44 17.05
CA LYS A 101 11.05 -25.38 17.46
C LYS A 101 12.40 -24.69 17.65
N GLU A 102 12.73 -23.73 16.79
CA GLU A 102 13.98 -22.93 16.86
C GLU A 102 14.12 -22.10 18.16
N LYS A 103 13.01 -21.74 18.82
CA LYS A 103 13.02 -20.85 20.01
C LYS A 103 13.28 -21.57 21.34
N ASN A 104 13.47 -22.89 21.34
CA ASN A 104 13.61 -23.69 22.56
C ASN A 104 15.07 -24.07 22.93
N SER A 105 16.08 -23.46 22.29
CA SER A 105 17.50 -23.82 22.42
C SER A 105 18.44 -22.64 22.81
N SER A 106 18.03 -21.82 23.77
CA SER A 106 18.98 -20.94 24.52
C SER A 106 18.61 -20.83 26.00
N PRO A 107 19.43 -21.35 26.94
CA PRO A 107 19.22 -21.12 28.37
C PRO A 107 19.68 -19.72 28.78
N GLU A 108 18.79 -18.94 29.41
CA GLU A 108 19.16 -17.71 30.12
C GLU A 108 19.12 -17.92 31.65
N GLU A 109 20.31 -18.07 32.23
CA GLU A 109 20.67 -17.65 33.59
C GLU A 109 22.03 -16.92 33.45
N LYS A 110 22.35 -15.81 34.12
CA LYS A 110 21.72 -15.15 35.28
C LYS A 110 22.25 -13.71 35.43
N ALA A 111 21.66 -12.99 36.40
CA ALA A 111 22.24 -11.94 37.24
C ALA A 111 21.87 -10.47 36.92
N GLU A 112 21.28 -9.84 37.94
CA GLU A 112 20.80 -8.45 37.99
C GLU A 112 21.90 -7.50 38.49
N SER A 113 21.73 -6.19 38.24
CA SER A 113 21.79 -5.20 39.33
C SER A 113 21.12 -3.89 38.91
N LYS A 114 20.44 -3.26 39.87
CA LYS A 114 19.81 -1.94 39.77
C LYS A 114 20.71 -0.92 40.47
N ASP A 115 20.74 0.32 39.98
CA ASP A 115 20.76 1.48 40.86
C ASP A 115 20.08 2.69 40.17
N SER A 116 19.65 3.69 40.96
CA SER A 116 18.62 4.64 40.56
C SER A 116 18.82 6.07 41.07
N SER A 117 18.96 7.02 40.12
CA SER A 117 18.51 8.44 40.21
C SER A 117 19.21 9.36 41.25
N PRO A 118 18.90 10.69 41.33
CA PRO A 118 18.61 11.72 40.31
C PRO A 118 19.45 13.03 40.53
N GLU A 119 18.93 14.19 40.08
CA GLU A 119 19.41 15.58 40.25
C GLU A 119 20.42 16.09 39.19
N GLU A 120 20.43 17.36 38.75
CA GLU A 120 19.82 18.59 39.28
C GLU A 120 19.23 19.53 38.18
N LYS A 121 18.63 20.67 38.58
CA LYS A 121 17.91 21.64 37.73
C LYS A 121 18.82 22.75 37.16
N ALA A 122 18.38 23.37 36.06
CA ALA A 122 18.54 24.81 35.85
C ALA A 122 17.26 25.41 35.23
N LYS A 123 16.89 26.63 35.65
CA LYS A 123 15.76 27.44 35.14
C LYS A 123 16.31 28.78 34.63
N GLU A 124 15.71 29.32 33.56
CA GLU A 124 15.33 30.73 33.30
C GLU A 124 14.81 30.79 31.84
N LYS A 125 13.57 31.18 31.53
CA LYS A 125 12.81 32.46 31.67
C LYS A 125 13.01 33.46 30.50
N ASP A 126 11.87 33.87 29.96
CA ASP A 126 11.59 34.75 28.80
C ASP A 126 11.95 36.25 29.08
N PRO A 127 11.97 37.22 28.11
CA PRO A 127 10.95 37.44 27.05
C PRO A 127 11.39 38.04 25.67
N SER A 128 10.37 38.30 24.83
CA SER A 128 10.28 39.04 23.54
C SER A 128 10.73 40.54 23.62
N PRO A 129 10.93 41.36 22.54
CA PRO A 129 9.97 41.57 21.42
C PRO A 129 10.48 42.08 20.03
N GLU A 130 9.52 42.43 19.14
CA GLU A 130 9.52 43.50 18.09
C GLU A 130 10.39 43.33 16.81
N GLU A 131 9.77 43.26 15.61
CA GLU A 131 9.42 44.33 14.63
C GLU A 131 10.57 44.62 13.61
N ASN A 132 10.40 45.07 12.36
CA ASN A 132 9.26 45.48 11.51
C ASN A 132 9.68 45.38 10.00
N ALA A 133 8.76 45.59 9.04
CA ALA A 133 9.01 45.99 7.63
C ALA A 133 9.76 44.97 6.71
N LYS A 134 9.73 44.96 5.36
CA LYS A 134 8.99 45.60 4.24
C LYS A 134 9.38 44.82 2.95
N GLU A 135 8.70 44.80 1.79
CA GLU A 135 7.42 45.35 1.31
C GLU A 135 6.92 44.50 0.09
N GLN A 136 6.08 45.10 -0.77
CA GLN A 136 5.52 44.68 -2.07
C GLN A 136 6.63 44.48 -3.14
N ALA A 137 6.44 43.79 -4.28
CA ALA A 137 5.39 44.04 -5.28
C ALA A 137 5.47 43.08 -6.49
N LYS A 138 4.34 42.91 -7.21
CA LYS A 138 4.22 42.74 -8.69
C LYS A 138 4.80 41.42 -9.31
N GLU A 139 4.27 40.88 -10.41
CA GLU A 139 3.09 41.19 -11.24
C GLU A 139 2.70 39.94 -12.08
N ASN A 140 1.51 40.00 -12.68
CA ASN A 140 0.83 38.94 -13.42
C ASN A 140 1.61 38.34 -14.62
N GLY A 141 1.35 37.07 -14.89
CA GLY A 141 1.51 36.42 -16.20
C GLY A 141 0.44 35.34 -16.33
N PHE A 142 -0.80 35.71 -16.68
CA PHE A 142 -1.32 35.69 -18.05
C PHE A 142 -1.38 34.26 -18.63
N CYS A 143 -2.52 33.61 -18.42
CA CYS A 143 -2.90 32.36 -19.07
C CYS A 143 -3.95 32.67 -20.16
N ASP A 144 -3.46 32.76 -21.39
CA ASP A 144 -4.18 33.00 -22.64
C ASP A 144 -3.25 32.47 -23.75
N ASN A 145 -3.68 31.84 -24.84
CA ASN A 145 -5.00 31.37 -25.24
C ASN A 145 -4.78 30.22 -26.27
N GLY A 146 -5.73 29.32 -26.51
CA GLY A 146 -5.44 28.10 -27.28
C GLY A 146 -6.63 27.28 -27.79
N HIS A 147 -7.77 27.92 -28.01
CA HIS A 147 -8.94 27.27 -28.61
C HIS A 147 -8.73 26.96 -30.10
N ALA A 148 -9.01 25.73 -30.52
CA ALA A 148 -9.00 25.32 -31.93
C ALA A 148 -10.15 24.35 -32.26
N GLU A 149 -11.38 24.85 -32.22
CA GLU A 149 -12.44 24.29 -33.08
C GLU A 149 -12.14 24.66 -34.54
N LEU A 150 -12.22 23.68 -35.44
CA LEU A 150 -12.58 23.91 -36.84
C LEU A 150 -13.52 22.78 -37.30
N ASN A 151 -14.54 23.18 -38.06
CA ASN A 151 -15.77 22.42 -38.25
C ASN A 151 -15.87 21.68 -39.60
N ASP A 152 -16.74 20.68 -39.59
CA ASP A 152 -17.78 20.38 -40.62
C ASP A 152 -17.47 19.71 -41.97
N LYS A 153 -18.41 18.81 -42.31
CA LYS A 153 -18.73 18.18 -43.62
C LYS A 153 -17.73 17.11 -44.10
N GLU A 154 -18.12 16.03 -44.78
CA GLU A 154 -19.36 15.65 -45.52
C GLU A 154 -19.79 14.23 -45.06
N LYS A 155 -21.04 13.75 -44.96
CA LYS A 155 -22.31 13.91 -45.71
C LYS A 155 -22.46 13.11 -47.02
N GLU A 156 -22.55 11.77 -46.93
CA GLU A 156 -23.43 10.91 -47.77
C GLU A 156 -23.86 9.68 -46.93
N LYS A 157 -25.16 9.41 -46.71
CA LYS A 157 -26.20 8.85 -47.61
C LYS A 157 -25.95 7.40 -48.02
N GLY A 158 -26.83 6.49 -47.57
CA GLY A 158 -26.79 5.06 -47.91
C GLY A 158 -28.02 4.31 -47.41
N PHE A 159 -29.22 4.73 -47.85
CA PHE A 159 -30.51 4.13 -47.49
C PHE A 159 -30.87 3.02 -48.48
N SER A 160 -31.15 1.78 -48.02
CA SER A 160 -32.05 0.85 -48.73
C SER A 160 -32.39 -0.41 -47.89
N HIS A 161 -33.68 -0.56 -47.61
CA HIS A 161 -34.47 -1.80 -47.44
C HIS A 161 -33.89 -2.96 -46.62
#